data_AF-A0A701UIW2-F1
#
_entry.id   AF-A0A701UIW2-F1
#
_cell.length_a   1.000
_cell.length_b   1.000
_cell.length_c   1.000
_cell.angle_alpha   90.00
_cell.angle_beta   90.00
_cell.angle_gamma   90.00
#
_symmetry.space_group_name_H-M   'P 1'
#
loop_
_entity.id
_entity.type
_entity.pdbx_description
1 polymer ?
#
loop_
_entity_poly.entity_id
_entity_poly.type
_entity_poly.pdbx_seq_one_letter_code
_entity_poly.pdbx_strand_id
1 'polypeptide(L)'
;AISGSGQVVKSGDETLTLSGTNSYTDGTLISGGTLVATNLEALGTGDVTNNATLELNTGGTFDNAISGSGQVVKSGDDALTLSGSNTYTGGTTIS
;
A
#
# COMPACT_ATOMS: atom_id res chain seq x y z
N ALA A 1 6.70 3.05 14.81
CA ALA A 1 7.21 2.10 13.82
C ALA A 1 6.74 0.71 14.19
N ILE A 2 6.20 -0.02 13.23
CA ILE A 2 5.89 -1.45 13.31
C ILE A 2 7.09 -2.19 12.72
N SER A 3 7.54 -3.27 13.37
CA SER A 3 8.70 -4.05 12.97
C SER A 3 8.49 -5.55 13.21
N GLY A 4 9.35 -6.38 12.61
CA GLY A 4 9.37 -7.84 12.80
C GLY A 4 8.75 -8.62 11.64
N SER A 5 8.65 -9.93 11.78
CA SER A 5 8.11 -10.82 10.74
C SER A 5 6.59 -10.93 10.78
N GLY A 6 5.90 -9.83 11.07
CA GLY A 6 4.45 -9.80 11.16
C GLY A 6 3.82 -9.28 9.87
N GLN A 7 2.64 -9.77 9.53
CA GLN A 7 1.80 -9.15 8.50
C GLN A 7 0.94 -8.06 9.14
N VAL A 8 0.81 -6.92 8.47
CA VAL A 8 -0.20 -5.90 8.81
C VAL A 8 -1.48 -6.19 8.04
N VAL A 9 -2.61 -6.25 8.75
CA VAL A 9 -3.93 -6.46 8.14
C VAL A 9 -4.79 -5.22 8.36
N LYS A 10 -5.20 -4.56 7.27
CA LYS A 10 -6.23 -3.52 7.28
C LYS A 10 -7.59 -4.14 6.95
N SER A 11 -8.49 -4.13 7.92
CA SER A 11 -9.88 -4.57 7.81
C SER A 11 -10.85 -3.45 8.20
N GLY A 12 -12.15 -3.71 8.05
CA GLY A 12 -13.22 -2.72 8.29
C GLY A 12 -13.30 -1.66 7.20
N ASP A 13 -14.41 -0.92 7.16
CA ASP A 13 -14.75 -0.05 6.03
C ASP A 13 -14.06 1.32 6.07
N GLU A 14 -13.50 1.70 7.22
CA GLU A 14 -12.91 3.02 7.43
C GLU A 14 -11.49 3.15 6.84
N THR A 15 -10.97 4.37 6.90
CA THR A 15 -9.61 4.71 6.46
C THR A 15 -8.60 4.52 7.59
N LEU A 16 -7.47 3.88 7.29
CA LEU A 16 -6.27 3.86 8.12
C LEU A 16 -5.15 4.59 7.37
N THR A 17 -4.48 5.54 8.02
CA THR A 17 -3.28 6.19 7.48
C THR A 17 -2.04 5.66 8.18
N LEU A 18 -1.07 5.17 7.39
CA LEU A 18 0.27 4.83 7.83
C LEU A 18 1.26 5.88 7.30
N SER A 19 1.83 6.65 8.23
CA SER A 19 2.75 7.75 7.94
C SER A 19 4.15 7.58 8.53
N GLY A 20 4.34 6.57 9.39
CA GLY A 20 5.66 6.25 9.93
C GLY A 20 6.41 5.26 9.05
N THR A 21 7.74 5.33 9.06
CA THR A 21 8.61 4.31 8.51
C THR A 21 8.41 2.99 9.28
N ASN A 22 8.07 1.93 8.57
CA ASN A 22 7.85 0.61 9.13
C ASN A 22 8.84 -0.41 8.52
N SER A 23 9.15 -1.46 9.27
CA SER A 23 10.14 -2.49 8.88
C SER A 23 9.62 -3.91 9.09
N TYR A 24 8.30 -4.10 9.04
CA TYR A 24 7.72 -5.43 9.02
C TYR A 24 7.90 -6.09 7.65
N THR A 25 8.08 -7.41 7.64
CA THR A 25 8.55 -8.13 6.44
C THR A 25 7.51 -8.99 5.76
N ASP A 26 6.44 -9.41 6.46
CA ASP A 26 5.44 -10.36 5.91
C ASP A 26 4.32 -9.66 5.13
N GLY A 27 4.53 -8.38 4.81
CA GLY A 27 3.71 -7.59 3.92
C GLY A 27 2.45 -7.03 4.54
N THR A 28 1.57 -6.54 3.67
CA THR A 28 0.32 -5.89 4.04
C THR A 28 -0.86 -6.55 3.33
N LEU A 29 -1.89 -6.93 4.08
CA LEU A 29 -3.18 -7.35 3.54
C LEU A 29 -4.23 -6.26 3.76
N ILE A 30 -4.86 -5.78 2.69
CA ILE A 30 -5.98 -4.85 2.75
C ILE A 30 -7.24 -5.62 2.38
N SER A 31 -8.03 -6.01 3.38
CA SER A 31 -9.26 -6.78 3.19
C SER A 31 -10.52 -5.92 3.17
N GLY A 32 -10.45 -4.67 3.63
CA GLY A 32 -11.57 -3.73 3.62
C GLY A 32 -11.15 -2.27 3.82
N GLY A 33 -12.03 -1.36 3.38
CA GLY A 33 -11.85 0.09 3.52
C GLY A 33 -10.66 0.63 2.73
N THR A 34 -10.02 1.68 3.28
CA THR A 34 -8.88 2.35 2.64
C THR A 34 -7.64 2.31 3.53
N LEU A 35 -6.51 1.95 2.95
CA LEU A 35 -5.19 2.15 3.54
C LEU A 35 -4.48 3.28 2.81
N VAL A 36 -4.09 4.34 3.52
CA VAL A 36 -3.30 5.46 2.97
C VAL A 36 -1.86 5.32 3.44
N ALA A 37 -0.92 5.23 2.50
CA ALA A 37 0.52 5.30 2.76
C ALA A 37 1.05 6.67 2.34
N THR A 38 1.67 7.40 3.26
CA THR A 38 2.13 8.79 3.02
C THR A 38 3.65 8.91 2.78
N ASN A 39 4.36 7.78 2.68
CA ASN A 39 5.77 7.68 2.28
C ASN A 39 6.04 6.25 1.76
N LEU A 40 7.20 6.04 1.14
CA LEU A 40 7.58 4.77 0.52
C LEU A 40 7.76 3.65 1.54
N GLU A 41 8.26 3.96 2.74
CA GLU A 41 8.56 2.99 3.79
C GLU A 41 7.37 2.70 4.72
N ALA A 42 6.21 3.30 4.46
CA ALA A 42 5.02 3.16 5.29
C ALA A 42 4.49 1.71 5.32
N LEU A 43 4.73 0.94 4.26
CA LEU A 43 4.18 -0.41 4.10
C LEU A 43 5.18 -1.55 4.37
N GLY A 44 6.31 -1.24 5.01
CA GLY A 44 7.35 -2.22 5.26
C GLY A 44 7.99 -2.70 3.94
N THR A 45 8.66 -3.86 3.99
CA THR A 45 9.41 -4.40 2.84
C THR A 45 8.71 -5.57 2.16
N GLY A 46 7.57 -6.02 2.69
CA GLY A 46 6.80 -7.14 2.12
C GLY A 46 5.73 -6.66 1.15
N ASP A 47 5.33 -7.56 0.26
CA ASP A 47 4.33 -7.27 -0.78
C ASP A 47 2.95 -6.87 -0.22
N VAL A 48 2.16 -6.20 -1.05
CA VAL A 48 0.81 -5.77 -0.71
C VAL A 48 -0.21 -6.66 -1.42
N THR A 49 -1.07 -7.32 -0.64
CA THR A 49 -2.30 -7.94 -1.14
C THR A 49 -3.45 -6.97 -0.93
N ASN A 50 -3.87 -6.29 -2.00
CA ASN A 50 -4.93 -5.29 -1.97
C ASN A 50 -6.25 -5.85 -2.52
N ASN A 51 -7.23 -6.06 -1.64
CA ASN A 51 -8.60 -6.47 -2.02
C ASN A 51 -9.64 -5.37 -1.77
N ALA A 52 -9.21 -4.15 -1.39
CA ALA A 52 -10.07 -2.99 -1.18
C ALA A 52 -9.43 -1.74 -1.82
N THR A 53 -9.07 -0.72 -1.05
CA THR A 53 -8.42 0.49 -1.58
C THR A 53 -7.06 0.70 -0.94
N LEU A 54 -6.03 0.80 -1.78
CA LEU A 54 -4.71 1.28 -1.41
C LEU A 54 -4.50 2.67 -2.00
N GLU A 55 -4.32 3.68 -1.16
CA GLU A 55 -3.92 5.03 -1.56
C GLU A 55 -2.43 5.25 -1.28
N LEU A 56 -1.68 5.56 -2.33
CA LEU A 56 -0.27 5.94 -2.27
C LEU A 56 -0.18 7.45 -2.44
N ASN A 57 -0.08 8.17 -1.31
CA ASN A 57 0.08 9.61 -1.25
C ASN A 57 1.56 9.96 -1.01
N THR A 58 2.39 9.62 -2.00
CA THR A 58 3.85 9.79 -1.95
C THR A 58 4.42 9.83 -3.37
N GLY A 59 5.65 10.33 -3.51
CA GLY A 59 6.46 10.20 -4.71
C GLY A 59 7.56 9.14 -4.60
N GLY A 60 8.28 8.91 -5.70
CA GLY A 60 9.47 8.07 -5.77
C GLY A 60 9.22 6.69 -6.38
N THR A 61 9.96 5.67 -5.94
CA THR A 61 9.87 4.29 -6.43
C THR A 61 9.34 3.39 -5.33
N PHE A 62 8.20 2.76 -5.57
CA PHE A 62 7.61 1.78 -4.66
C PHE A 62 7.92 0.36 -5.18
N ASP A 63 8.79 -0.33 -4.45
CA ASP A 63 9.38 -1.61 -4.86
C ASP A 63 8.52 -2.84 -4.55
N ASN A 64 7.64 -2.75 -3.56
CA ASN A 64 6.80 -3.87 -3.14
C ASN A 64 5.81 -4.20 -4.26
N ALA A 65 5.59 -5.49 -4.55
CA ALA A 65 4.59 -5.88 -5.53
C ALA A 65 3.18 -5.67 -4.96
N ILE A 66 2.27 -5.20 -5.81
CA ILE A 66 0.84 -5.08 -5.47
C ILE A 66 0.07 -6.16 -6.23
N SER A 67 -0.73 -6.93 -5.50
CA SER A 67 -1.61 -7.98 -6.02
C SER A 67 -3.05 -7.83 -5.50
N GLY A 68 -3.99 -8.65 -5.97
CA GLY A 68 -5.38 -8.67 -5.50
C GLY A 68 -6.37 -7.94 -6.41
N SER A 69 -7.63 -7.87 -5.98
CA SER A 69 -8.74 -7.32 -6.79
C SER A 69 -9.04 -5.84 -6.52
N GLY A 70 -8.34 -5.23 -5.57
CA GLY A 70 -8.61 -3.88 -5.08
C GLY A 70 -8.13 -2.76 -6.01
N GLN A 71 -8.59 -1.55 -5.73
CA GLN A 71 -8.19 -0.31 -6.41
C GLN A 71 -6.88 0.23 -5.84
N VAL A 72 -6.01 0.73 -6.72
CA VAL A 72 -4.89 1.59 -6.35
C VAL A 72 -5.26 3.04 -6.66
N VAL A 73 -5.08 3.94 -5.70
CA VAL A 73 -5.21 5.38 -5.86
C VAL A 73 -3.82 5.99 -5.72
N LYS A 74 -3.36 6.72 -6.74
CA LYS A 74 -2.21 7.61 -6.63
C LYS A 74 -2.72 9.03 -6.42
N SER A 75 -2.42 9.60 -5.26
CA SER A 75 -2.74 10.98 -4.91
C SER A 75 -1.48 11.79 -4.61
N GLY A 76 -1.60 13.11 -4.58
CA GLY A 76 -0.49 14.03 -4.36
C GLY A 76 0.33 14.30 -5.63
N ASP A 77 1.11 15.37 -5.59
CA ASP A 77 1.68 16.00 -6.79
C ASP A 77 2.92 15.27 -7.36
N ASP A 78 3.62 14.48 -6.53
CA ASP A 78 4.87 13.85 -6.93
C ASP A 78 4.64 12.63 -7.83
N ALA A 79 5.57 12.41 -8.75
CA ALA A 79 5.58 11.21 -9.59
C ALA A 79 5.89 9.96 -8.76
N LEU A 80 5.13 8.88 -8.99
CA LEU A 80 5.33 7.57 -8.38
C LEU A 80 5.58 6.52 -9.46
N THR A 81 6.64 5.74 -9.29
CA THR A 81 6.94 4.56 -10.09
C THR A 81 6.62 3.33 -9.26
N LEU A 82 5.79 2.43 -9.81
CA LEU A 82 5.57 1.10 -9.24
C LEU A 82 6.52 0.12 -9.94
N SER A 83 7.64 -0.21 -9.29
CA SER A 83 8.70 -1.07 -9.85
C SER A 83 8.50 -2.56 -9.53
N GLY A 84 7.70 -2.89 -8.51
CA GLY A 84 7.34 -4.25 -8.17
C GLY A 84 6.61 -4.98 -9.32
N SER A 85 6.60 -6.32 -9.27
CA SER A 85 5.86 -7.15 -10.24
C SER A 85 4.36 -7.12 -9.95
N ASN A 86 3.72 -5.99 -10.28
CA ASN A 86 2.32 -5.74 -9.99
C ASN A 86 1.38 -6.65 -10.79
N THR A 87 0.44 -7.30 -10.10
CA THR A 87 -0.53 -8.27 -10.66
C THR A 87 -1.97 -7.98 -10.25
N TYR A 88 -2.22 -6.85 -9.58
CA TYR A 88 -3.57 -6.46 -9.19
C TYR A 88 -4.46 -6.26 -10.42
N THR A 89 -5.73 -6.64 -10.28
CA THR A 89 -6.71 -6.61 -11.37
C THR A 89 -7.72 -5.49 -11.25
N GLY A 90 -7.76 -4.80 -10.11
CA GLY A 90 -8.56 -3.59 -9.94
C GLY A 90 -7.99 -2.40 -10.70
N GLY A 91 -8.76 -1.32 -10.76
CA GLY A 91 -8.36 -0.10 -11.47
C GLY A 91 -7.29 0.71 -10.74
N THR A 92 -6.58 1.53 -11.50
CA THR A 92 -5.71 2.60 -10.98
C THR A 92 -6.40 3.93 -11.18
N THR A 93 -6.59 4.70 -10.10
CA THR A 93 -7.05 6.10 -10.16
C THR A 93 -5.88 7.03 -9.90
N ILE A 94 -5.74 8.06 -10.74
CA ILE A 94 -4.78 9.14 -10.56
C ILE A 94 -5.59 10.40 -10.22
N SER A 95 -5.37 11.00 -9.05
CA SER A 95 -6.13 12.14 -8.53
C SER A 95 -5.24 13.29 -8.06
#